data_AF-A0A662MDV9-F1
#
_entry.id   AF-A0A662MDV9-F1
#
_cell.length_a   1.000
_cell.length_b   1.000
_cell.length_c   1.000
_cell.angle_alpha   90.00
_cell.angle_beta   90.00
_cell.angle_gamma   90.00
#
_symmetry.space_group_name_H-M   'P 1'
#
loop_
_entity.id
_entity.type
_entity.pdbx_description
1 polymer ?
#
loop_
_entity_poly.entity_id
_entity_poly.type
_entity_poly.pdbx_seq_one_letter_code
_entity_poly.pdbx_strand_id
1 'polypeptide(L)'
;MLAIASKIMRPLRRNLRKDERGVALVVTAFVLIGIVLAALALARVTYIPAKAKNLEVEHYRAVMNQLMEVKSLIDVLLSSKASSVTFYWPIKLGYAQNLLLGMDIVQASLGYDDKGLTYVISYGYIINESGTWIFNRVYDSPRISGGILYRGLYQYYGTIEVYYSGGVLYLNHDNRYYTVLAIPIRFDASVVQEGTRVIGLYAQMPIISPGSGMHTSVSGMGSATLRITCREVQPPYSPPKVGEPSVVIIKIEAKESSYLKYAKALISELEDILLQMNYTKVSVNTSNLDAAINTFGYSIGAGDFEKYTVVYNETSQEYYIIIGGIDYLRFQYGDFSVNVQIAPSTT
;
A
#
# COMPACT_ATOMS: atom_id res chain seq x y z
N MET A 1 39.07 -59.56 55.77
CA MET A 1 39.12 -58.61 54.62
C MET A 1 38.26 -57.36 54.80
N LEU A 2 37.06 -57.41 55.41
CA LEU A 2 36.19 -56.23 55.61
C LEU A 2 36.74 -55.13 56.55
N ALA A 3 37.59 -55.47 57.52
CA ALA A 3 38.15 -54.49 58.48
C ALA A 3 39.29 -53.61 57.92
N ILE A 4 39.96 -54.06 56.85
CA ILE A 4 41.06 -53.31 56.21
C ILE A 4 40.49 -52.25 55.25
N ALA A 5 39.42 -52.61 54.52
CA ALA A 5 38.70 -51.68 53.66
C ALA A 5 38.10 -50.50 54.46
N SER A 6 37.55 -50.74 55.65
CA SER A 6 36.96 -49.67 56.48
C SER A 6 38.03 -48.74 57.10
N LYS A 7 39.24 -49.26 57.39
CA LYS A 7 40.37 -48.46 57.91
C LYS A 7 41.04 -47.61 56.83
N ILE A 8 41.00 -48.01 55.55
CA ILE A 8 41.57 -47.25 54.42
C ILE A 8 40.55 -46.25 53.84
N MET A 9 39.25 -46.59 53.81
CA MET A 9 38.21 -45.67 53.35
C MET A 9 37.97 -44.50 54.31
N ARG A 10 38.15 -44.68 55.63
CA ARG A 10 37.96 -43.60 56.62
C ARG A 10 38.91 -42.40 56.43
N PRO A 11 40.24 -42.56 56.27
CA PRO A 11 41.16 -41.45 56.03
C PRO A 11 41.01 -40.85 54.63
N LEU A 12 40.72 -41.65 53.59
CA LEU A 12 40.43 -41.14 52.24
C LEU A 12 39.17 -40.26 52.22
N ARG A 13 38.10 -40.69 52.91
CA ARG A 13 36.85 -39.93 53.06
C ARG A 13 37.01 -38.68 53.94
N ARG A 14 37.98 -38.69 54.87
CA ARG A 14 38.34 -37.52 55.70
C ARG A 14 39.22 -36.51 54.94
N ASN A 15 40.13 -36.98 54.09
CA ASN A 15 40.99 -36.13 53.26
C ASN A 15 40.19 -35.49 52.12
N LEU A 16 39.27 -36.20 51.47
CA LEU A 16 38.32 -35.61 50.50
C LEU A 16 37.40 -34.55 51.13
N ARG A 17 37.08 -34.67 52.43
CA ARG A 17 36.28 -33.68 53.18
C ARG A 17 37.07 -32.44 53.62
N LYS A 18 38.41 -32.49 53.58
CA LYS A 18 39.32 -31.40 53.96
C LYS A 18 40.12 -30.86 52.78
N ASP A 19 39.83 -31.31 51.56
CA ASP A 19 40.54 -30.87 50.35
C ASP A 19 39.96 -29.53 49.88
N GLU A 20 40.41 -28.45 50.52
CA GLU A 20 40.02 -27.07 50.23
C GLU A 20 40.22 -26.71 48.75
N ARG A 21 41.21 -27.34 48.08
CA ARG A 21 41.47 -27.14 46.65
C ARG A 21 40.40 -27.77 45.76
N GLY A 22 39.94 -28.96 46.11
CA GLY A 22 38.84 -29.64 45.40
C GLY A 22 37.52 -28.87 45.53
N VAL A 23 37.21 -28.38 46.74
CA VAL A 23 36.03 -27.54 46.98
C VAL A 23 36.13 -26.22 46.22
N ALA A 24 37.28 -25.55 46.23
CA ALA A 24 37.49 -24.31 45.50
C ALA A 24 37.33 -24.50 43.97
N LEU A 25 37.80 -25.61 43.41
CA LEU A 25 37.67 -25.91 41.98
C LEU A 25 36.21 -26.15 41.58
N VAL A 26 35.44 -26.87 42.40
CA VAL A 26 34.01 -27.08 42.18
C VAL A 26 33.24 -25.76 42.28
N VAL A 27 33.52 -24.93 43.28
CA VAL A 27 32.90 -23.60 43.41
C VAL A 27 33.23 -22.72 42.21
N THR A 28 34.49 -22.71 41.77
CA THR A 28 34.92 -21.95 40.58
C THR A 28 34.21 -22.44 39.32
N ALA A 29 34.06 -23.75 39.14
CA ALA A 29 33.32 -24.32 38.02
C ALA A 29 31.85 -23.91 38.03
N PHE A 30 31.18 -23.95 39.18
CA PHE A 30 29.79 -23.49 39.31
C PHE A 30 29.62 -21.99 39.02
N VAL A 31 30.54 -21.15 39.50
CA VAL A 31 30.54 -19.71 39.19
C VAL A 31 30.74 -19.49 37.69
N LEU A 32 31.66 -20.21 37.05
CA LEU A 32 31.92 -20.08 35.61
C LEU A 32 30.72 -20.54 34.78
N ILE A 33 30.07 -21.64 35.15
CA ILE A 33 28.80 -22.07 34.54
C ILE A 33 27.72 -21.00 34.74
N GLY A 34 27.62 -20.43 35.94
CA GLY A 34 26.68 -19.35 36.24
C GLY A 34 26.89 -18.11 35.36
N ILE A 35 28.15 -17.71 35.14
CA ILE A 35 28.51 -16.60 34.25
C ILE A 35 28.14 -16.92 32.79
N VAL A 36 28.44 -18.13 32.32
CA VAL A 36 28.09 -18.56 30.96
C VAL A 36 26.57 -18.59 30.76
N LEU A 37 25.82 -19.11 31.73
CA LEU A 37 24.35 -19.12 31.68
C LEU A 37 23.78 -17.70 31.71
N ALA A 38 24.33 -16.81 32.52
CA ALA A 38 23.94 -15.40 32.56
C ALA A 38 24.22 -14.70 31.22
N ALA A 39 25.37 -14.95 30.60
CA ALA A 39 25.72 -14.41 29.29
C ALA A 39 24.79 -14.93 28.18
N LEU A 40 24.46 -16.23 28.19
CA LEU A 40 23.50 -16.83 27.26
C LEU A 40 22.09 -16.28 27.46
N ALA A 41 21.67 -16.07 28.71
CA ALA A 41 20.38 -15.46 29.02
C ALA A 41 20.31 -14.02 28.51
N LEU A 42 21.35 -13.21 28.73
CA LEU A 42 21.45 -11.85 28.20
C LEU A 42 21.41 -11.85 26.66
N ALA A 43 22.17 -12.74 26.01
CA ALA A 43 22.17 -12.86 24.55
C ALA A 43 20.77 -13.21 24.01
N ARG A 44 20.04 -14.10 24.68
CA ARG A 44 18.69 -14.51 24.27
C ARG A 44 17.63 -13.43 24.47
N VAL A 45 17.73 -12.64 25.55
CA VAL A 45 16.71 -11.64 25.90
C VAL A 45 16.95 -10.30 25.19
N THR A 46 18.21 -9.93 24.97
CA THR A 46 18.55 -8.59 24.46
C THR A 46 19.11 -8.63 23.04
N TYR A 47 20.17 -9.40 22.81
CA TYR A 47 20.90 -9.39 21.55
C TYR A 47 20.08 -10.00 20.40
N ILE A 48 19.47 -11.17 20.62
CA ILE A 48 18.72 -11.87 19.58
C ILE A 48 17.51 -11.05 19.07
N PRO A 49 16.61 -10.55 19.94
CA PRO A 49 15.48 -9.73 19.47
C PRO A 49 15.92 -8.43 18.79
N ALA A 50 16.96 -7.76 19.32
CA ALA A 50 17.47 -6.53 18.71
C ALA A 50 18.07 -6.79 17.32
N LYS A 51 18.82 -7.88 17.16
CA LYS A 51 19.40 -8.25 15.88
C LYS A 51 18.31 -8.67 14.88
N ALA A 52 17.35 -9.50 15.30
CA ALA A 52 16.22 -9.92 14.46
C ALA A 52 15.40 -8.72 13.99
N LYS A 53 15.05 -7.81 14.90
CA LYS A 53 14.34 -6.56 14.54
C LYS A 53 15.08 -5.73 13.48
N ASN A 54 16.40 -5.61 13.58
CA ASN A 54 17.19 -4.88 12.58
C ASN A 54 17.15 -5.57 11.21
N LEU A 55 17.17 -6.90 11.17
CA LEU A 55 17.04 -7.67 9.93
C LEU A 55 15.66 -7.51 9.31
N GLU A 56 14.60 -7.53 10.12
CA GLU A 56 13.23 -7.28 9.65
C GLU A 56 13.07 -5.88 9.06
N VAL A 57 13.66 -4.86 9.70
CA VAL A 57 13.68 -3.48 9.19
C VAL A 57 14.43 -3.39 7.85
N GLU A 58 15.60 -4.02 7.75
CA GLU A 58 16.41 -4.03 6.53
C GLU A 58 15.66 -4.72 5.39
N HIS A 59 15.06 -5.88 5.67
CA HIS A 59 14.24 -6.61 4.72
C HIS A 59 13.04 -5.78 4.26
N TYR A 60 12.30 -5.19 5.19
CA TYR A 60 11.18 -4.30 4.89
C TYR A 60 11.58 -3.14 3.99
N ARG A 61 12.67 -2.43 4.31
CA ARG A 61 13.16 -1.31 3.48
C ARG A 61 13.51 -1.76 2.07
N ALA A 62 14.10 -2.95 1.93
CA ALA A 62 14.39 -3.52 0.62
C ALA A 62 13.11 -3.77 -0.19
N VAL A 63 12.10 -4.40 0.42
CA VAL A 63 10.80 -4.65 -0.24
C VAL A 63 10.09 -3.34 -0.61
N MET A 64 10.08 -2.38 0.32
CA MET A 64 9.48 -1.06 0.08
C MET A 64 10.12 -0.36 -1.11
N ASN A 65 11.46 -0.30 -1.15
CA ASN A 65 12.18 0.30 -2.27
C ASN A 65 11.85 -0.42 -3.59
N GLN A 66 11.80 -1.75 -3.59
CA GLN A 66 11.44 -2.52 -4.78
C GLN A 66 10.01 -2.23 -5.28
N LEU A 67 9.05 -2.04 -4.37
CA LEU A 67 7.67 -1.69 -4.74
C LEU A 67 7.55 -0.22 -5.18
N MET A 68 8.34 0.68 -4.60
CA MET A 68 8.43 2.07 -5.06
C MET A 68 9.03 2.15 -6.47
N GLU A 69 10.06 1.36 -6.77
CA GLU A 69 10.64 1.22 -8.10
C GLU A 69 9.62 0.69 -9.10
N VAL A 70 8.88 -0.37 -8.74
CA VAL A 70 7.78 -0.90 -9.55
C VAL A 70 6.75 0.18 -9.86
N LYS A 71 6.29 0.92 -8.85
CA LYS A 71 5.34 2.02 -9.08
C LYS A 71 5.92 3.08 -10.00
N SER A 72 7.15 3.53 -9.74
CA SER A 72 7.80 4.55 -10.57
C SER A 72 7.94 4.11 -12.03
N LEU A 73 8.24 2.82 -12.26
CA LEU A 73 8.29 2.26 -13.61
C LEU A 73 6.91 2.26 -14.26
N ILE A 74 5.86 1.87 -13.53
CA ILE A 74 4.49 1.97 -14.02
C ILE A 74 4.19 3.43 -14.40
N ASP A 75 4.44 4.39 -13.52
CA ASP A 75 4.17 5.81 -13.76
C ASP A 75 4.90 6.36 -15.01
N VAL A 76 6.18 6.00 -15.18
CA VAL A 76 6.96 6.38 -16.38
C VAL A 76 6.37 5.75 -17.65
N LEU A 77 5.97 4.47 -17.59
CA LEU A 77 5.38 3.78 -18.73
C LEU A 77 4.01 4.37 -19.10
N LEU A 78 3.18 4.69 -18.11
CA LEU A 78 1.92 5.40 -18.30
C LEU A 78 2.14 6.76 -18.98
N SER A 79 3.26 7.44 -18.71
CA SER A 79 3.60 8.69 -19.39
C SER A 79 4.14 8.50 -20.82
N SER A 80 4.67 7.32 -21.16
CA SER A 80 5.42 7.08 -22.41
C SER A 80 4.55 6.85 -23.65
N LYS A 81 3.24 6.60 -23.50
CA LYS A 81 2.32 6.24 -24.61
C LYS A 81 2.80 5.05 -25.46
N ALA A 82 3.55 4.13 -24.87
CA ALA A 82 3.96 2.90 -25.54
C ALA A 82 2.80 1.91 -25.63
N SER A 83 2.60 1.28 -26.79
CA SER A 83 1.44 0.41 -27.08
C SER A 83 1.37 -0.85 -26.20
N SER A 84 2.50 -1.43 -25.81
CA SER A 84 2.60 -2.51 -24.83
C SER A 84 4.03 -2.69 -24.34
N VAL A 85 4.26 -2.70 -23.02
CA VAL A 85 5.56 -2.97 -22.42
C VAL A 85 5.41 -3.99 -21.29
N THR A 86 6.26 -5.01 -21.28
CA THR A 86 6.34 -6.00 -20.21
C THR A 86 7.70 -5.89 -19.52
N PHE A 87 7.70 -5.89 -18.19
CA PHE A 87 8.93 -5.97 -17.40
C PHE A 87 8.79 -6.98 -16.26
N TYR A 88 9.93 -7.42 -15.76
CA TYR A 88 10.07 -8.40 -14.70
C TYR A 88 10.84 -7.75 -13.56
N TRP A 89 10.25 -7.75 -12.36
CA TRP A 89 10.88 -7.17 -11.18
C TRP A 89 10.95 -8.19 -10.05
N PRO A 90 12.14 -8.45 -9.48
CA PRO A 90 12.25 -9.31 -8.32
C PRO A 90 11.76 -8.56 -7.07
N ILE A 91 10.87 -9.19 -6.31
CA ILE A 91 10.40 -8.74 -5.00
C ILE A 91 10.87 -9.74 -3.97
N LYS A 92 11.55 -9.28 -2.91
CA LYS A 92 11.89 -10.14 -1.78
C LYS A 92 10.61 -10.52 -1.04
N LEU A 93 10.44 -11.81 -0.76
CA LEU A 93 9.34 -12.31 0.05
C LEU A 93 9.76 -12.30 1.51
N GLY A 94 10.55 -13.28 1.90
CA GLY A 94 11.01 -13.48 3.27
C GLY A 94 12.46 -13.92 3.30
N TYR A 95 13.02 -14.11 4.48
CA TYR A 95 14.40 -14.51 4.65
C TYR A 95 14.54 -15.58 5.72
N ALA A 96 15.64 -16.32 5.65
CA ALA A 96 16.10 -17.20 6.71
C ALA A 96 17.53 -16.79 7.07
N GLN A 97 17.79 -16.48 8.34
CA GLN A 97 19.11 -16.08 8.79
C GLN A 97 19.50 -16.77 10.10
N ASN A 98 20.72 -17.29 10.13
CA ASN A 98 21.28 -17.90 11.32
C ASN A 98 21.62 -16.83 12.37
N LEU A 99 21.13 -17.04 13.58
CA LEU A 99 21.47 -16.27 14.77
C LEU A 99 22.32 -17.11 15.72
N LEU A 100 22.94 -16.46 16.71
CA LEU A 100 23.84 -17.11 17.67
C LEU A 100 23.19 -18.30 18.41
N LEU A 101 21.87 -18.26 18.63
CA LEU A 101 21.10 -19.31 19.32
C LEU A 101 19.78 -19.63 18.61
N GLY A 102 19.81 -19.83 17.30
CA GLY A 102 18.64 -20.24 16.52
C GLY A 102 18.68 -19.73 15.09
N MET A 103 17.56 -19.85 14.39
CA MET A 103 17.36 -19.29 13.06
C MET A 103 16.16 -18.35 13.12
N ASP A 104 16.33 -17.16 12.54
CA ASP A 104 15.24 -16.23 12.32
C ASP A 104 14.64 -16.50 10.93
N ILE A 105 13.32 -16.73 10.88
CA ILE A 105 12.60 -16.98 9.64
C ILE A 105 11.48 -15.98 9.55
N VAL A 106 11.49 -15.19 8.49
CA VAL A 106 10.36 -14.36 8.09
C VAL A 106 9.79 -14.93 6.82
N GLN A 107 8.48 -15.10 6.80
CA GLN A 107 7.71 -15.42 5.60
C GLN A 107 6.91 -14.21 5.17
N ALA A 108 6.72 -14.07 3.87
CA ALA A 108 5.80 -13.08 3.33
C ALA A 108 5.02 -13.65 2.16
N SER A 109 3.96 -12.94 1.80
CA SER A 109 3.21 -13.17 0.59
C SER A 109 3.21 -11.94 -0.30
N LEU A 110 3.26 -12.19 -1.61
CA LEU A 110 3.00 -11.20 -2.65
C LEU A 110 1.87 -11.73 -3.51
N GLY A 111 0.84 -10.93 -3.72
CA GLY A 111 -0.35 -11.35 -4.44
C GLY A 111 -1.07 -10.23 -5.17
N TYR A 112 -1.91 -10.62 -6.11
CA TYR A 112 -3.01 -9.81 -6.61
C TYR A 112 -4.20 -9.94 -5.66
N ASP A 113 -4.82 -8.80 -5.34
CA ASP A 113 -5.98 -8.70 -4.46
C ASP A 113 -7.15 -8.07 -5.21
N ASP A 114 -8.21 -8.84 -5.46
CA ASP A 114 -9.42 -8.44 -6.18
C ASP A 114 -10.46 -7.72 -5.29
N LYS A 115 -10.22 -7.71 -3.98
CA LYS A 115 -11.09 -7.11 -2.96
C LYS A 115 -10.70 -5.68 -2.57
N GLY A 116 -9.76 -5.12 -3.31
CA GLY A 116 -9.24 -3.78 -3.14
C GLY A 116 -10.23 -2.63 -3.38
N LEU A 117 -9.67 -1.43 -3.47
CA LEU A 117 -10.40 -0.22 -3.84
C LEU A 117 -10.89 -0.29 -5.30
N THR A 118 -12.18 -0.06 -5.50
CA THR A 118 -12.77 0.17 -6.82
C THR A 118 -13.02 1.64 -7.00
N TYR A 119 -12.84 2.15 -8.23
CA TYR A 119 -13.13 3.54 -8.55
C TYR A 119 -14.05 3.60 -9.77
N VAL A 120 -15.01 4.51 -9.70
CA VAL A 120 -15.90 4.84 -10.81
C VAL A 120 -15.82 6.33 -11.01
N ILE A 121 -15.62 6.74 -12.26
CA ILE A 121 -15.63 8.14 -12.62
C ILE A 121 -16.83 8.36 -13.51
N SER A 122 -17.55 9.44 -13.21
CA SER A 122 -18.71 9.88 -13.96
C SER A 122 -18.55 11.35 -14.29
N TYR A 123 -18.96 11.72 -15.50
CA TYR A 123 -19.01 13.12 -15.93
C TYR A 123 -20.47 13.56 -15.97
N GLY A 124 -20.71 14.82 -15.65
CA GLY A 124 -22.02 15.43 -15.80
C GLY A 124 -21.88 16.81 -16.40
N TYR A 125 -22.87 17.23 -17.18
CA TYR A 125 -22.96 18.61 -17.66
C TYR A 125 -24.00 19.38 -16.84
N ILE A 126 -23.88 20.70 -16.86
CA ILE A 126 -24.88 21.62 -16.32
C ILE A 126 -25.50 22.38 -17.49
N ILE A 127 -26.79 22.13 -17.80
CA ILE A 127 -27.53 22.92 -18.79
C ILE A 127 -28.20 24.10 -18.08
N ASN A 128 -28.09 25.30 -18.66
CA ASN A 128 -28.97 26.40 -18.29
C ASN A 128 -29.45 27.21 -19.51
N GLU A 129 -30.76 27.15 -19.76
CA GLU A 129 -31.55 28.26 -20.35
C GLU A 129 -32.86 28.53 -19.56
N SER A 130 -33.18 27.73 -18.52
CA SER A 130 -34.47 27.77 -17.81
C SER A 130 -34.37 27.52 -16.29
N GLY A 131 -33.16 27.54 -15.71
CA GLY A 131 -32.95 27.41 -14.26
C GLY A 131 -33.19 26.01 -13.67
N THR A 132 -33.31 24.98 -14.50
CA THR A 132 -33.50 23.59 -14.04
C THR A 132 -32.19 22.81 -14.22
N TRP A 133 -31.64 22.33 -13.11
CA TRP A 133 -30.41 21.55 -13.07
C TRP A 133 -30.65 20.13 -13.60
N ILE A 134 -30.15 19.83 -14.80
CA ILE A 134 -30.20 18.48 -15.37
C ILE A 134 -28.79 17.91 -15.39
N PHE A 135 -28.49 17.09 -14.39
CA PHE A 135 -27.30 16.26 -14.40
C PHE A 135 -27.55 15.05 -15.27
N ASN A 136 -27.01 15.05 -16.48
CA ASN A 136 -26.97 13.83 -17.26
C ASN A 136 -25.64 13.15 -16.99
N ARG A 137 -25.69 11.98 -16.35
CA ARG A 137 -24.50 11.19 -16.05
C ARG A 137 -23.98 10.59 -17.36
N VAL A 138 -22.93 11.22 -17.89
CA VAL A 138 -22.19 10.74 -19.05
C VAL A 138 -21.19 9.71 -18.55
N TYR A 139 -21.70 8.47 -18.45
CA TYR A 139 -20.99 7.20 -18.25
C TYR A 139 -20.36 6.96 -16.88
N ASP A 140 -20.74 5.83 -16.27
CA ASP A 140 -19.93 5.15 -15.27
C ASP A 140 -18.94 4.25 -16.02
N SER A 141 -17.64 4.45 -15.84
CA SER A 141 -16.66 3.41 -16.17
C SER A 141 -16.33 2.66 -14.88
N PRO A 142 -17.11 1.62 -14.48
CA PRO A 142 -16.76 0.82 -13.34
C PRO A 142 -15.46 0.08 -13.65
N ARG A 143 -14.36 0.59 -13.13
CA ARG A 143 -13.06 -0.04 -13.26
C ARG A 143 -12.75 -0.67 -11.92
N ILE A 144 -13.14 -1.93 -11.79
CA ILE A 144 -12.66 -2.81 -10.72
C ILE A 144 -11.16 -2.97 -10.95
N SER A 145 -10.36 -2.17 -10.26
CA SER A 145 -8.94 -2.42 -10.16
C SER A 145 -8.73 -3.17 -8.88
N GLY A 146 -8.14 -4.36 -8.96
CA GLY A 146 -7.54 -4.94 -7.78
C GLY A 146 -6.31 -4.13 -7.34
N GLY A 147 -5.43 -4.78 -6.61
CA GLY A 147 -4.14 -4.23 -6.28
C GLY A 147 -3.08 -5.30 -6.15
N ILE A 148 -1.84 -4.85 -6.02
CA ILE A 148 -0.71 -5.69 -5.64
C ILE A 148 -0.58 -5.56 -4.13
N LEU A 149 -0.70 -6.68 -3.43
CA LEU A 149 -0.63 -6.74 -1.98
C LEU A 149 0.60 -7.54 -1.56
N TYR A 150 1.47 -6.90 -0.80
CA TYR A 150 2.54 -7.55 -0.06
C TYR A 150 2.18 -7.61 1.41
N ARG A 151 2.33 -8.77 2.05
CA ARG A 151 2.19 -8.93 3.51
C ARG A 151 3.42 -9.59 4.09
N GLY A 152 4.14 -8.86 4.94
CA GLY A 152 5.28 -9.38 5.71
C GLY A 152 4.84 -9.79 7.11
N LEU A 153 5.10 -11.03 7.49
CA LEU A 153 4.83 -11.55 8.83
C LEU A 153 6.06 -11.38 9.72
N TYR A 154 6.39 -10.13 10.03
CA TYR A 154 7.51 -9.81 10.94
C TYR A 154 7.12 -10.07 12.40
N GLN A 155 8.02 -10.68 13.16
CA GLN A 155 7.82 -11.07 14.55
C GLN A 155 8.22 -9.96 15.53
N TYR A 156 9.25 -9.16 15.22
CA TYR A 156 9.83 -8.16 16.13
C TYR A 156 9.58 -6.71 15.71
N TYR A 157 9.30 -6.46 14.44
CA TYR A 157 9.12 -5.14 13.84
C TYR A 157 7.65 -4.75 13.66
N GLY A 158 6.73 -5.71 13.72
CA GLY A 158 5.29 -5.50 13.61
C GLY A 158 4.74 -5.88 12.23
N THR A 159 3.42 -5.98 12.12
CA THR A 159 2.80 -6.40 10.86
C THR A 159 2.87 -5.29 9.83
N ILE A 160 3.31 -5.65 8.62
CA ILE A 160 3.45 -4.71 7.53
C ILE A 160 2.71 -5.23 6.31
N GLU A 161 1.87 -4.37 5.76
CA GLU A 161 1.23 -4.57 4.47
C GLU A 161 1.57 -3.39 3.56
N VAL A 162 2.00 -3.70 2.34
CA VAL A 162 2.20 -2.70 1.29
C VAL A 162 1.21 -3.01 0.19
N TYR A 163 0.39 -2.03 -0.15
CA TYR A 163 -0.72 -2.21 -1.08
C TYR A 163 -0.61 -1.18 -2.22
N TYR A 164 -0.50 -1.65 -3.46
CA TYR A 164 -0.50 -0.79 -4.64
C TYR A 164 -1.83 -0.90 -5.37
N SER A 165 -2.58 0.20 -5.46
CA SER A 165 -3.86 0.26 -6.15
C SER A 165 -4.14 1.66 -6.66
N GLY A 166 -4.69 1.77 -7.87
CA GLY A 166 -5.17 3.05 -8.41
C GLY A 166 -4.07 4.07 -8.60
N GLY A 167 -2.86 3.62 -8.95
CA GLY A 167 -1.70 4.50 -9.08
C GLY A 167 -1.17 5.02 -7.74
N VAL A 168 -1.58 4.45 -6.60
CA VAL A 168 -1.11 4.84 -5.25
C VAL A 168 -0.46 3.65 -4.55
N LEU A 169 0.64 3.91 -3.85
CA LEU A 169 1.28 2.94 -2.97
C LEU A 169 0.97 3.29 -1.52
N TYR A 170 0.27 2.39 -0.84
CA TYR A 170 -0.10 2.50 0.56
C TYR A 170 0.78 1.61 1.43
N LEU A 171 1.04 2.08 2.66
CA LEU A 171 1.68 1.33 3.72
C LEU A 171 0.73 1.21 4.90
N ASN A 172 0.51 -0.01 5.37
CA ASN A 172 -0.07 -0.29 6.67
C ASN A 172 1.01 -0.87 7.57
N HIS A 173 1.33 -0.17 8.66
CA HIS A 173 2.24 -0.66 9.70
C HIS A 173 1.50 -0.64 11.04
N ASP A 174 1.27 -1.81 11.62
CA ASP A 174 0.56 -1.96 12.91
C ASP A 174 -0.76 -1.16 12.97
N ASN A 175 -1.58 -1.25 11.92
CA ASN A 175 -2.85 -0.51 11.74
C ASN A 175 -2.71 1.02 11.58
N ARG A 176 -1.51 1.52 11.28
CA ARG A 176 -1.28 2.91 10.86
C ARG A 176 -1.07 2.95 9.35
N TYR A 177 -1.85 3.82 8.71
CA TYR A 177 -1.95 3.88 7.25
C TYR A 177 -1.27 5.13 6.72
N TYR A 178 -0.45 4.97 5.70
CA TYR A 178 0.33 6.04 5.10
C TYR A 178 0.27 5.94 3.58
N THR A 179 0.15 7.08 2.91
CA THR A 179 0.47 7.20 1.49
C THR A 179 1.98 7.27 1.34
N VAL A 180 2.58 6.31 0.63
CA VAL A 180 4.03 6.27 0.38
C VAL A 180 4.36 7.04 -0.89
N LEU A 181 3.59 6.77 -1.94
CA LEU A 181 3.69 7.45 -3.23
C LEU A 181 2.27 7.72 -3.72
N ALA A 182 1.97 9.01 -3.90
CA ALA A 182 0.69 9.49 -4.36
C ALA A 182 0.45 9.17 -5.84
N ILE A 183 -0.77 9.47 -6.30
CA ILE A 183 -1.17 9.35 -7.70
C ILE A 183 -0.24 10.24 -8.55
N PRO A 184 0.30 9.76 -9.68
CA PRO A 184 0.95 10.65 -10.64
C PRO A 184 -0.11 11.59 -11.24
N ILE A 185 -0.03 12.87 -10.90
CA ILE A 185 -0.84 13.93 -11.50
C ILE A 185 0.04 14.78 -12.39
N ARG A 186 -0.34 14.86 -13.65
CA ARG A 186 0.19 15.80 -14.62
C ARG A 186 -0.83 16.91 -14.83
N PHE A 187 -0.33 18.14 -14.82
CA PHE A 187 -1.10 19.30 -15.27
C PHE A 187 -0.76 19.52 -16.73
N ASP A 188 -1.77 19.58 -17.60
CA ASP A 188 -1.59 20.12 -18.95
C ASP A 188 -2.47 21.36 -19.04
N ALA A 189 -1.83 22.52 -19.00
CA ALA A 189 -2.50 23.78 -19.29
C ALA A 189 -2.54 23.91 -20.81
N SER A 190 -3.53 23.32 -21.47
CA SER A 190 -3.70 23.54 -22.91
C SER A 190 -4.29 24.93 -23.15
N VAL A 191 -3.53 25.78 -23.84
CA VAL A 191 -3.95 27.12 -24.24
C VAL A 191 -5.00 27.03 -25.37
N VAL A 192 -6.22 27.45 -25.03
CA VAL A 192 -7.17 28.33 -25.75
C VAL A 192 -7.43 28.11 -27.24
N GLN A 193 -8.70 27.83 -27.58
CA GLN A 193 -9.39 28.53 -28.66
C GLN A 193 -10.29 29.61 -28.01
N GLU A 194 -10.24 30.86 -28.51
CA GLU A 194 -11.17 31.96 -28.18
C GLU A 194 -11.21 32.53 -26.75
N GLY A 195 -10.07 32.67 -26.07
CA GLY A 195 -9.96 33.38 -24.78
C GLY A 195 -10.39 32.60 -23.53
N THR A 196 -10.86 31.36 -23.67
CA THR A 196 -11.24 30.50 -22.53
C THR A 196 -10.03 29.71 -22.01
N ARG A 197 -9.67 29.91 -20.73
CA ARG A 197 -8.57 29.19 -20.08
C ARG A 197 -9.01 27.77 -19.70
N VAL A 198 -8.68 26.80 -20.53
CA VAL A 198 -8.91 25.38 -20.20
C VAL A 198 -7.77 24.86 -19.31
N ILE A 199 -8.09 24.50 -18.06
CA ILE A 199 -7.17 23.77 -17.18
C ILE A 199 -7.52 22.28 -17.26
N GLY A 200 -6.63 21.49 -17.86
CA GLY A 200 -6.75 20.03 -17.85
C GLY A 200 -5.95 19.42 -16.70
N LEU A 201 -6.61 18.67 -15.83
CA LEU A 201 -5.94 17.82 -14.83
C LEU A 201 -5.91 16.37 -15.32
N TYR A 202 -4.70 15.80 -15.34
CA TYR A 202 -4.40 14.46 -15.85
C TYR A 202 -3.90 13.63 -14.68
N ALA A 203 -4.78 12.88 -14.04
CA ALA A 203 -4.36 11.80 -13.16
C ALA A 203 -4.27 10.49 -13.95
N GLN A 204 -3.27 9.65 -13.68
CA GLN A 204 -3.15 8.33 -14.30
C GLN A 204 -3.44 7.24 -13.25
N MET A 205 -4.62 6.63 -13.33
CA MET A 205 -4.91 5.42 -12.56
C MET A 205 -5.04 4.21 -13.49
N PRO A 206 -4.08 3.27 -13.46
CA PRO A 206 -4.16 2.06 -14.26
C PRO A 206 -5.24 1.11 -13.72
N ILE A 207 -5.83 0.31 -14.60
CA ILE A 207 -6.55 -0.89 -14.17
C ILE A 207 -5.53 -1.95 -13.82
N ILE A 208 -5.56 -2.46 -12.59
CA ILE A 208 -4.76 -3.62 -12.19
C ILE A 208 -5.62 -4.88 -12.26
N SER A 209 -5.20 -5.84 -13.08
CA SER A 209 -5.87 -7.12 -13.30
C SER A 209 -4.90 -8.29 -13.20
N PRO A 210 -5.37 -9.50 -12.84
CA PRO A 210 -4.51 -10.67 -12.87
C PRO A 210 -4.23 -11.05 -14.33
N GLY A 211 -2.97 -11.32 -14.66
CA GLY A 211 -2.62 -11.84 -15.98
C GLY A 211 -2.92 -13.34 -16.10
N SER A 212 -3.19 -13.83 -17.31
CA SER A 212 -3.44 -15.25 -17.56
C SER A 212 -2.15 -16.10 -17.49
N GLY A 213 -2.18 -17.25 -16.80
CA GLY A 213 -1.15 -18.29 -16.88
C GLY A 213 -0.11 -18.37 -15.75
N MET A 214 -0.20 -17.56 -14.69
CA MET A 214 0.64 -17.65 -13.49
C MET A 214 -0.18 -17.63 -12.18
N HIS A 215 0.48 -17.84 -11.03
CA HIS A 215 -0.16 -17.76 -9.71
C HIS A 215 -0.62 -16.33 -9.40
N THR A 216 -1.81 -16.20 -8.80
CA THR A 216 -2.34 -14.92 -8.30
C THR A 216 -1.70 -14.50 -6.98
N SER A 217 -1.06 -15.43 -6.26
CA SER A 217 -0.24 -15.14 -5.08
C SER A 217 0.88 -16.14 -4.91
N VAL A 218 1.99 -15.69 -4.35
CA VAL A 218 3.14 -16.52 -3.95
C VAL A 218 3.49 -16.16 -2.52
N SER A 219 3.70 -17.18 -1.70
CA SER A 219 4.17 -17.04 -0.32
C SER A 219 5.41 -17.88 -0.09
N GLY A 220 6.27 -17.43 0.81
CA GLY A 220 7.45 -18.18 1.21
C GLY A 220 8.63 -17.32 1.63
N MET A 221 9.81 -17.92 1.51
CA MET A 221 11.12 -17.31 1.75
C MET A 221 11.84 -17.10 0.41
N GLY A 222 12.74 -16.12 0.34
CA GLY A 222 13.49 -15.80 -0.88
C GLY A 222 12.85 -14.66 -1.67
N SER A 223 12.64 -14.85 -2.97
CA SER A 223 12.08 -13.83 -3.87
C SER A 223 10.98 -14.39 -4.76
N ALA A 224 10.07 -13.51 -5.16
CA ALA A 224 9.13 -13.72 -6.25
C ALA A 224 9.50 -12.80 -7.41
N THR A 225 9.24 -13.24 -8.64
CA THR A 225 9.31 -12.36 -9.81
C THR A 225 7.93 -11.85 -10.12
N LEU A 226 7.78 -10.52 -10.07
CA LEU A 226 6.60 -9.79 -10.46
C LEU A 226 6.73 -9.43 -11.95
N ARG A 227 5.91 -10.05 -12.80
CA ARG A 227 5.79 -9.65 -14.20
C ARG A 227 4.65 -8.67 -14.32
N ILE A 228 4.96 -7.49 -14.84
CA ILE A 228 3.99 -6.43 -15.10
C ILE A 228 3.94 -6.19 -16.60
N THR A 229 2.73 -6.21 -17.15
CA THR A 229 2.49 -5.81 -18.54
C THR A 229 1.58 -4.60 -18.54
N CYS A 230 2.10 -3.47 -19.01
CA CYS A 230 1.37 -2.24 -19.25
C CYS A 230 0.95 -2.22 -20.72
N ARG A 231 -0.34 -2.05 -21.01
CA ARG A 231 -0.85 -1.99 -22.38
C ARG A 231 -1.72 -0.78 -22.59
N GLU A 232 -1.47 -0.01 -23.65
CA GLU A 232 -2.36 1.09 -23.99
C GLU A 232 -3.75 0.55 -24.41
N VAL A 233 -4.81 1.16 -23.89
CA VAL A 233 -6.20 0.85 -24.17
C VAL A 233 -6.83 2.13 -24.65
N GLN A 234 -7.66 2.07 -25.69
CA GLN A 234 -8.37 3.26 -26.13
C GLN A 234 -9.38 3.65 -25.04
N PRO A 235 -9.47 4.94 -24.64
CA PRO A 235 -10.48 5.35 -23.69
C PRO A 235 -11.85 5.01 -24.28
N PRO A 236 -12.77 4.43 -23.49
CA PRO A 236 -14.04 3.93 -24.00
C PRO A 236 -14.98 5.02 -24.52
N TYR A 237 -14.64 6.30 -24.33
CA TYR A 237 -15.44 7.43 -24.80
C TYR A 237 -14.56 8.54 -25.37
N SER A 238 -15.16 9.28 -26.31
CA SER A 238 -14.61 10.55 -26.76
C SER A 238 -14.82 11.59 -25.66
N PRO A 239 -13.82 12.43 -25.39
CA PRO A 239 -13.94 13.41 -24.32
C PRO A 239 -15.09 14.42 -24.54
N PRO A 240 -15.67 15.02 -23.49
CA PRO A 240 -16.73 16.00 -23.64
C PRO A 240 -16.27 17.19 -24.51
N LYS A 241 -17.21 17.78 -25.26
CA LYS A 241 -16.94 18.93 -26.12
C LYS A 241 -16.55 20.15 -25.27
N VAL A 242 -15.55 20.89 -25.74
CA VAL A 242 -15.06 22.13 -25.11
C VAL A 242 -16.20 23.17 -25.04
N GLY A 243 -16.44 23.75 -23.85
CA GLY A 243 -17.29 24.94 -23.69
C GLY A 243 -18.57 24.80 -22.87
N GLU A 244 -18.91 23.62 -22.35
CA GLU A 244 -20.10 23.40 -21.52
C GLU A 244 -19.68 22.92 -20.12
N PRO A 245 -20.06 23.61 -19.02
CA PRO A 245 -19.50 23.36 -17.70
C PRO A 245 -19.77 21.91 -17.25
N SER A 246 -18.68 21.18 -16.94
CA SER A 246 -18.70 19.72 -16.80
C SER A 246 -18.24 19.30 -15.40
N VAL A 247 -19.19 18.98 -14.52
CA VAL A 247 -18.90 18.43 -13.19
C VAL A 247 -18.27 17.05 -13.33
N VAL A 248 -17.28 16.77 -12.51
CA VAL A 248 -16.66 15.46 -12.40
C VAL A 248 -16.98 14.84 -11.06
N ILE A 249 -17.39 13.58 -11.10
CA ILE A 249 -17.68 12.77 -9.91
C ILE A 249 -16.69 11.62 -9.90
N ILE A 250 -15.93 11.50 -8.83
CA ILE A 250 -15.10 10.32 -8.55
C ILE A 250 -15.74 9.60 -7.38
N LYS A 251 -16.24 8.40 -7.64
CA LYS A 251 -16.70 7.44 -6.64
C LYS A 251 -15.54 6.51 -6.31
N ILE A 252 -15.25 6.34 -5.03
CA ILE A 252 -14.32 5.34 -4.51
C ILE A 252 -15.12 4.39 -3.61
N GLU A 253 -15.06 3.11 -3.93
CA GLU A 253 -15.79 2.05 -3.26
C GLU A 253 -14.80 1.07 -2.63
N ALA A 254 -14.98 0.80 -1.34
CA ALA A 254 -14.25 -0.23 -0.64
C ALA A 254 -15.12 -1.49 -0.55
N LYS A 255 -14.71 -2.60 -1.19
CA LYS A 255 -15.47 -3.86 -1.14
C LYS A 255 -15.48 -4.50 0.25
N GLU A 256 -14.47 -4.22 1.07
CA GLU A 256 -14.41 -4.60 2.47
C GLU A 256 -14.07 -3.38 3.34
N SER A 257 -14.61 -3.34 4.56
CA SER A 257 -14.42 -2.23 5.51
C SER A 257 -12.97 -1.97 5.88
N SER A 258 -12.10 -2.98 5.76
CA SER A 258 -10.65 -2.87 5.91
C SER A 258 -10.02 -1.88 4.92
N TYR A 259 -10.57 -1.75 3.71
CA TYR A 259 -10.05 -0.86 2.67
C TYR A 259 -10.63 0.56 2.71
N LEU A 260 -11.67 0.80 3.51
CA LEU A 260 -12.28 2.12 3.66
C LEU A 260 -11.26 3.19 4.10
N LYS A 261 -10.26 2.78 4.86
CA LYS A 261 -9.18 3.66 5.32
C LYS A 261 -8.27 4.11 4.17
N TYR A 262 -7.99 3.24 3.21
CA TYR A 262 -7.26 3.61 1.99
C TYR A 262 -8.08 4.56 1.12
N ALA A 263 -9.40 4.34 1.01
CA ALA A 263 -10.30 5.25 0.30
C ALA A 263 -10.28 6.66 0.92
N LYS A 264 -10.33 6.74 2.26
CA LYS A 264 -10.24 8.01 2.98
C LYS A 264 -8.90 8.72 2.76
N ALA A 265 -7.79 7.98 2.79
CA ALA A 265 -6.46 8.54 2.51
C ALA A 265 -6.39 9.10 1.08
N LEU A 266 -6.90 8.36 0.10
CA LEU A 266 -6.97 8.78 -1.30
C LEU A 266 -7.78 10.07 -1.49
N ILE A 267 -8.94 10.17 -0.83
CA ILE A 267 -9.75 11.38 -0.85
C ILE A 267 -8.98 12.55 -0.24
N SER A 268 -8.30 12.36 0.89
CA SER A 268 -7.50 13.42 1.53
C SER A 268 -6.43 13.97 0.58
N GLU A 269 -5.72 13.10 -0.13
CA GLU A 269 -4.73 13.51 -1.13
C GLU A 269 -5.37 14.33 -2.25
N LEU A 270 -6.51 13.87 -2.79
CA LEU A 270 -7.25 14.60 -3.82
C LEU A 270 -7.74 15.96 -3.33
N GLU A 271 -8.19 16.07 -2.08
CA GLU A 271 -8.55 17.35 -1.47
C GLU A 271 -7.34 18.29 -1.39
N ASP A 272 -6.19 17.80 -0.93
CA ASP A 272 -4.98 18.61 -0.81
C ASP A 272 -4.53 19.16 -2.18
N ILE A 273 -4.65 18.34 -3.23
CA ILE A 273 -4.36 18.77 -4.61
C ILE A 273 -5.33 19.86 -5.07
N LEU A 274 -6.63 19.69 -4.83
CA LEU A 274 -7.64 20.69 -5.20
C LEU A 274 -7.42 22.01 -4.45
N LEU A 275 -7.07 21.95 -3.16
CA LEU A 275 -6.74 23.14 -2.37
C LEU A 275 -5.51 23.86 -2.91
N GLN A 276 -4.47 23.13 -3.34
CA GLN A 276 -3.30 23.72 -4.01
C GLN A 276 -3.65 24.39 -5.35
N MET A 277 -4.73 23.95 -5.99
CA MET A 277 -5.28 24.55 -7.22
C MET A 277 -6.22 25.73 -6.94
N ASN A 278 -6.35 26.19 -5.69
CA ASN A 278 -7.29 27.22 -5.24
C ASN A 278 -8.77 26.86 -5.35
N TYR A 279 -9.12 25.57 -5.35
CA TYR A 279 -10.51 25.17 -5.29
C TYR A 279 -11.08 25.39 -3.89
N THR A 280 -12.35 25.82 -3.83
CA THR A 280 -13.05 26.04 -2.57
C THR A 280 -13.91 24.84 -2.18
N LYS A 281 -13.74 24.33 -0.96
CA LYS A 281 -14.58 23.24 -0.43
C LYS A 281 -15.98 23.76 -0.09
N VAL A 282 -17.00 23.08 -0.59
CA VAL A 282 -18.41 23.33 -0.27
C VAL A 282 -18.93 22.23 0.64
N SER A 283 -19.53 22.63 1.75
CA SER A 283 -20.20 21.70 2.64
C SER A 283 -21.55 21.29 2.06
N VAL A 284 -21.76 19.99 1.91
CA VAL A 284 -22.99 19.39 1.41
C VAL A 284 -23.47 18.40 2.45
N ASN A 285 -24.62 18.66 3.08
CA ASN A 285 -25.12 17.88 4.20
C ASN A 285 -26.10 16.79 3.73
N THR A 286 -25.57 15.79 3.02
CA THR A 286 -26.34 14.62 2.58
C THR A 286 -25.39 13.44 2.37
N SER A 287 -25.89 12.23 2.59
CA SER A 287 -25.21 10.96 2.29
C SER A 287 -25.65 10.37 0.94
N ASN A 288 -26.66 10.96 0.29
CA ASN A 288 -27.17 10.51 -1.01
C ASN A 288 -26.45 11.27 -2.13
N LEU A 289 -25.83 10.53 -3.06
CA LEU A 289 -25.12 11.08 -4.21
C LEU A 289 -25.97 12.05 -5.04
N ASP A 290 -27.21 11.71 -5.38
CA ASP A 290 -28.05 12.54 -6.24
C ASP A 290 -28.43 13.85 -5.54
N ALA A 291 -28.72 13.78 -4.24
CA ALA A 291 -28.96 14.96 -3.42
C ALA A 291 -27.68 15.82 -3.28
N ALA A 292 -26.52 15.17 -3.19
CA ALA A 292 -25.24 15.85 -3.10
C ALA A 292 -24.91 16.61 -4.38
N ILE A 293 -25.09 15.94 -5.52
CA ILE A 293 -24.93 16.51 -6.85
C ILE A 293 -25.84 17.72 -7.03
N ASN A 294 -27.13 17.61 -6.67
CA ASN A 294 -28.07 18.72 -6.77
C ASN A 294 -27.68 19.91 -5.88
N THR A 295 -27.33 19.65 -4.62
CA THR A 295 -26.90 20.68 -3.66
C THR A 295 -25.61 21.36 -4.11
N PHE A 296 -24.65 20.57 -4.59
CA PHE A 296 -23.40 21.06 -5.16
C PHE A 296 -23.65 21.91 -6.40
N GLY A 297 -24.58 21.50 -7.27
CA GLY A 297 -25.05 22.28 -8.43
C GLY A 297 -25.47 23.70 -8.01
N TYR A 298 -26.36 23.84 -7.02
CA TYR A 298 -26.75 25.18 -6.55
C TYR A 298 -25.59 26.03 -6.01
N SER A 299 -24.49 25.40 -5.56
CA SER A 299 -23.33 26.12 -5.02
C SER A 299 -22.38 26.65 -6.08
N ILE A 300 -22.45 26.15 -7.32
CA ILE A 300 -21.63 26.59 -8.44
C ILE A 300 -22.43 27.59 -9.30
N GLY A 301 -21.98 28.84 -9.33
CA GLY A 301 -22.65 29.93 -10.03
C GLY A 301 -22.06 30.18 -11.42
N ALA A 302 -22.72 31.00 -12.23
CA ALA A 302 -22.13 31.49 -13.48
C ALA A 302 -20.83 32.27 -13.19
N GLY A 303 -19.68 31.65 -13.50
CA GLY A 303 -18.35 32.23 -13.29
C GLY A 303 -17.68 31.89 -11.96
N ASP A 304 -18.29 31.07 -11.11
CA ASP A 304 -17.73 30.63 -9.82
C ASP A 304 -17.83 29.11 -9.69
N PHE A 305 -16.98 28.44 -10.47
CA PHE A 305 -17.04 26.99 -10.66
C PHE A 305 -15.91 26.21 -9.98
N GLU A 306 -14.85 26.86 -9.50
CA GLU A 306 -13.66 26.25 -8.87
C GLU A 306 -13.98 25.76 -7.44
N LYS A 307 -14.91 24.81 -7.36
CA LYS A 307 -15.45 24.28 -6.11
C LYS A 307 -15.42 22.78 -6.11
N TYR A 308 -15.37 22.19 -4.92
CA TYR A 308 -15.49 20.77 -4.76
C TYR A 308 -16.24 20.41 -3.47
N THR A 309 -16.79 19.20 -3.41
CA THR A 309 -17.36 18.66 -2.18
C THR A 309 -16.98 17.18 -2.03
N VAL A 310 -16.92 16.72 -0.79
CA VAL A 310 -16.67 15.32 -0.44
C VAL A 310 -17.86 14.82 0.34
N VAL A 311 -18.41 13.69 -0.09
CA VAL A 311 -19.55 13.04 0.54
C VAL A 311 -19.19 11.59 0.85
N TYR A 312 -19.61 11.13 2.02
CA TYR A 312 -19.46 9.75 2.44
C TYR A 312 -20.85 9.13 2.63
N ASN A 313 -21.09 8.00 1.98
CA ASN A 313 -22.29 7.19 2.19
C ASN A 313 -21.96 6.01 3.10
N GLU A 314 -22.45 6.07 4.33
CA GLU A 314 -22.19 5.05 5.36
C GLU A 314 -22.78 3.68 5.01
N THR A 315 -23.94 3.66 4.33
CA THR A 315 -24.68 2.43 4.01
C THR A 315 -23.95 1.61 2.96
N SER A 316 -23.43 2.27 1.93
CA SER A 316 -22.73 1.63 0.82
C SER A 316 -21.20 1.64 0.96
N GLN A 317 -20.66 2.30 2.00
CA GLN A 317 -19.21 2.44 2.22
C GLN A 317 -18.49 3.12 1.05
N GLU A 318 -19.14 4.13 0.48
CA GLU A 318 -18.66 4.84 -0.72
C GLU A 318 -18.26 6.27 -0.39
N TYR A 319 -17.11 6.68 -0.89
CA TYR A 319 -16.71 8.08 -0.93
C TYR A 319 -16.98 8.66 -2.31
N TYR A 320 -17.44 9.91 -2.32
CA TYR A 320 -17.66 10.70 -3.50
C TYR A 320 -16.89 11.99 -3.37
N ILE A 321 -16.13 12.35 -4.40
CA ILE A 321 -15.64 13.71 -4.57
C ILE A 321 -16.24 14.27 -5.85
N ILE A 322 -16.93 15.40 -5.71
CA ILE A 322 -17.62 16.10 -6.79
C ILE A 322 -16.86 17.40 -7.02
N ILE A 323 -16.45 17.65 -8.25
CA ILE A 323 -15.56 18.75 -8.61
C ILE A 323 -16.22 19.55 -9.74
N GLY A 324 -16.36 20.86 -9.55
CA GLY A 324 -16.89 21.80 -10.54
C GLY A 324 -15.79 22.54 -11.30
N GLY A 325 -16.14 23.26 -12.35
CA GLY A 325 -15.23 24.25 -12.96
C GLY A 325 -14.04 23.69 -13.68
N ILE A 326 -14.15 22.43 -14.10
CA ILE A 326 -13.18 21.86 -15.01
C ILE A 326 -13.81 21.90 -16.40
N ASP A 327 -13.34 22.82 -17.24
CA ASP A 327 -13.78 22.96 -18.64
C ASP A 327 -13.53 21.67 -19.44
N TYR A 328 -12.50 20.92 -19.05
CA TYR A 328 -12.16 19.64 -19.63
C TYR A 328 -11.24 18.84 -18.70
N LEU A 329 -11.81 17.87 -17.97
CA LEU A 329 -11.01 16.94 -17.18
C LEU A 329 -10.75 15.69 -18.03
N ARG A 330 -9.53 15.55 -18.56
CA ARG A 330 -9.13 14.28 -19.17
C ARG A 330 -8.48 13.41 -18.13
N PHE A 331 -9.31 12.69 -17.39
CA PHE A 331 -8.84 11.44 -16.82
C PHE A 331 -8.53 10.48 -17.98
N GLN A 332 -7.26 10.35 -18.35
CA GLN A 332 -6.78 9.19 -19.13
C GLN A 332 -6.73 7.97 -18.22
N TYR A 333 -7.89 7.62 -17.67
CA TYR A 333 -8.04 6.52 -16.75
C TYR A 333 -8.28 5.26 -17.53
N GLY A 334 -7.34 4.34 -17.34
CA GLY A 334 -7.29 3.08 -18.05
C GLY A 334 -7.25 3.25 -19.56
N ASP A 335 -6.46 4.25 -19.99
CA ASP A 335 -5.66 4.12 -21.19
C ASP A 335 -4.58 3.06 -20.99
N PHE A 336 -4.39 2.51 -19.78
CA PHE A 336 -3.47 1.42 -19.55
C PHE A 336 -4.05 0.31 -18.66
N SER A 337 -3.91 -0.94 -19.11
CA SER A 337 -4.11 -2.14 -18.29
C SER A 337 -2.75 -2.62 -17.77
N VAL A 338 -2.69 -2.88 -16.46
CA VAL A 338 -1.55 -3.46 -15.74
C VAL A 338 -1.92 -4.90 -15.40
N ASN A 339 -1.39 -5.84 -16.18
CA ASN A 339 -1.54 -7.26 -15.88
C ASN A 339 -0.41 -7.72 -14.95
N VAL A 340 -0.81 -8.28 -13.82
CA VAL A 340 0.09 -8.77 -12.78
C VAL A 340 0.17 -10.28 -12.84
N GLN A 341 1.38 -10.80 -12.95
CA GLN A 341 1.67 -12.22 -12.86
C GLN A 341 2.81 -12.44 -11.86
N ILE A 342 2.70 -13.46 -11.01
CA ILE A 342 3.68 -13.72 -9.96
C ILE A 342 4.17 -15.16 -10.11
N ALA A 343 5.49 -15.32 -10.16
CA ALA A 343 6.14 -16.62 -10.10
C ALA A 343 7.10 -16.68 -8.91
N PRO A 344 7.22 -17.84 -8.22
CA PRO A 344 8.36 -18.08 -7.35
C PRO A 344 9.64 -17.89 -8.16
N SER A 345 10.62 -17.19 -7.60
CA SER A 345 11.94 -17.13 -8.24
C SER A 345 12.58 -18.50 -8.11
N THR A 346 12.59 -19.29 -9.19
CA THR A 346 13.46 -20.46 -9.26
C THR A 346 14.89 -19.93 -9.31
N THR A 347 15.60 -20.07 -8.20
CA THR A 347 17.07 -20.04 -8.21
C THR A 347 17.62 -21.06 -9.17
#